data_AF-A0A7Y2E0U7-F1
#
_entry.id   AF-A0A7Y2E0U7-F1
#
_cell.length_a   1.000
_cell.length_b   1.000
_cell.length_c   1.000
_cell.angle_alpha   90.00
_cell.angle_beta   90.00
_cell.angle_gamma   90.00
#
_symmetry.space_group_name_H-M   'P 1'
#
loop_
_entity.id
_entity.type
_entity.pdbx_description
1 polymer ?
#
loop_
_entity_poly.entity_id
_entity_poly.type
_entity_poly.pdbx_seq_one_letter_code
_entity_poly.pdbx_strand_id
1 'polypeptide(L)'
;MAFTKPDIYNKPLLFQYRTNNAPFENSYTIKDESGNIVKVGGGFTLNTVYYDTLNLIDGCYSLEWLDSGQDGIAWWANNDGTGYVWLRELGGSTKVFEPDYGAFIKYNFVLNNTVGIDENESNVEINLYPNPSDDIFNITVNGYQKGDMQYDVFSPIGHIILSDIMIANNSYAEATIDLSTYSTGIYFLRIKTGDSYSYKRLIRN
;
A
#
# COMPACT_ATOMS: atom_id res chain seq x y z
N MET A 1 -31.82 6.00 1.81
CA MET A 1 -30.40 5.71 1.52
C MET A 1 -29.65 5.85 2.83
N ALA A 2 -29.05 4.78 3.35
CA ALA A 2 -28.20 4.86 4.52
C ALA A 2 -26.81 5.34 4.07
N PHE A 3 -26.31 6.42 4.64
CA PHE A 3 -24.96 6.88 4.40
C PHE A 3 -24.03 6.03 5.28
N THR A 4 -23.38 5.04 4.68
CA THR A 4 -22.37 4.24 5.39
C THR A 4 -21.11 5.09 5.49
N LYS A 5 -20.60 5.26 6.71
CA LYS A 5 -19.31 5.92 6.95
C LYS A 5 -18.22 5.17 6.14
N PRO A 6 -17.35 5.87 5.40
CA PRO A 6 -16.27 5.22 4.67
C PRO A 6 -15.29 4.54 5.63
N ASP A 7 -14.68 3.44 5.16
CA ASP A 7 -13.61 2.77 5.89
C ASP A 7 -12.38 3.70 5.96
N ILE A 8 -11.66 3.64 7.08
CA ILE A 8 -10.47 4.46 7.34
C ILE A 8 -9.25 3.54 7.38
N TYR A 9 -8.23 3.90 6.61
CA TYR A 9 -6.95 3.22 6.58
C TYR A 9 -5.86 4.11 7.13
N ASN A 10 -5.02 3.58 8.01
CA ASN A 10 -3.96 4.33 8.68
C ASN A 10 -2.55 3.85 8.30
N LYS A 11 -2.46 2.95 7.31
CA LYS A 11 -1.19 2.43 6.80
C LYS A 11 -1.21 2.44 5.28
N PRO A 12 -0.04 2.30 4.62
CA PRO A 12 0.03 2.23 3.17
C PRO A 12 -0.87 1.15 2.59
N LEU A 13 -1.51 1.49 1.47
CA LEU A 13 -2.45 0.62 0.78
C LEU A 13 -1.81 0.00 -0.46
N LEU A 14 -2.11 -1.28 -0.65
CA LEU A 14 -1.76 -2.07 -1.82
C LEU A 14 -3.05 -2.51 -2.50
N PHE A 15 -3.26 -2.05 -3.73
CA PHE A 15 -4.36 -2.50 -4.55
C PHE A 15 -3.95 -3.77 -5.30
N GLN A 16 -4.58 -4.89 -4.97
CA GLN A 16 -4.23 -6.20 -5.52
C GLN A 16 -5.42 -6.77 -6.26
N TYR A 17 -5.21 -7.19 -7.50
CA TYR A 17 -6.27 -7.80 -8.29
C TYR A 17 -5.71 -8.87 -9.22
N ARG A 18 -6.53 -9.86 -9.53
CA ARG A 18 -6.25 -10.86 -10.56
C ARG A 18 -7.33 -10.79 -11.62
N THR A 19 -6.93 -10.60 -12.87
CA THR A 19 -7.84 -10.63 -14.01
C THR A 19 -8.26 -12.05 -14.37
N ASN A 20 -9.37 -12.19 -15.08
CA ASN A 20 -9.86 -13.44 -15.63
C ASN A 20 -9.42 -13.56 -17.12
N ASN A 21 -10.15 -14.33 -17.94
CA ASN A 21 -9.89 -14.51 -19.38
C ASN A 21 -10.37 -13.34 -20.26
N ALA A 22 -11.16 -12.41 -19.70
CA ALA A 22 -11.66 -11.20 -20.37
C ALA A 22 -11.04 -9.91 -19.76
N PRO A 23 -9.71 -9.81 -19.62
CA PRO A 23 -9.05 -8.70 -18.91
C PRO A 23 -9.27 -7.33 -19.57
N PHE A 24 -9.65 -7.31 -20.84
CA PHE A 24 -9.91 -6.09 -21.62
C PHE A 24 -11.21 -5.40 -21.20
N GLU A 25 -12.09 -6.08 -20.46
CA GLU A 25 -13.31 -5.51 -19.92
C GLU A 25 -13.04 -4.72 -18.64
N ASN A 26 -11.92 -5.02 -17.97
CA ASN A 26 -11.59 -4.42 -16.69
C ASN A 26 -10.74 -3.17 -16.82
N SER A 27 -11.10 -2.17 -16.02
CA SER A 27 -10.28 -0.99 -15.78
C SER A 27 -10.55 -0.45 -14.38
N TYR A 28 -9.70 0.44 -13.89
CA TYR A 28 -9.99 1.13 -12.64
C TYR A 28 -9.54 2.58 -12.67
N THR A 29 -10.19 3.40 -11.85
CA THR A 29 -9.74 4.75 -11.52
C THR A 29 -9.78 4.95 -10.02
N ILE A 30 -8.86 5.77 -9.51
CA ILE A 30 -8.91 6.31 -8.16
C ILE A 30 -9.01 7.82 -8.30
N LYS A 31 -9.99 8.40 -7.61
CA LYS A 31 -10.25 9.83 -7.61
C LYS A 31 -10.10 10.41 -6.22
N ASP A 32 -9.62 11.63 -6.12
CA ASP A 32 -9.61 12.41 -4.87
C ASP A 32 -11.02 12.97 -4.55
N GLU A 33 -11.14 13.66 -3.42
CA GLU A 33 -12.39 14.28 -2.97
C GLU A 33 -12.95 15.37 -3.91
N SER A 34 -12.08 15.96 -4.73
CA SER A 34 -12.47 16.93 -5.76
C SER A 34 -12.89 16.27 -7.07
N GLY A 35 -12.77 14.94 -7.16
CA GLY A 35 -13.10 14.15 -8.35
C GLY A 35 -11.95 14.05 -9.37
N ASN A 36 -10.74 14.54 -9.06
CA ASN A 36 -9.60 14.42 -9.95
C ASN A 36 -9.09 12.98 -9.95
N ILE A 37 -8.76 12.45 -11.14
CA ILE A 37 -8.16 11.12 -11.27
C ILE A 37 -6.70 11.20 -10.81
N VAL A 38 -6.40 10.55 -9.68
CA VAL A 38 -5.03 10.43 -9.14
C VAL A 38 -4.35 9.14 -9.59
N LYS A 39 -5.13 8.15 -10.05
CA LYS A 39 -4.61 6.89 -10.58
C LYS A 39 -5.59 6.24 -11.54
N VAL A 40 -5.07 5.55 -12.55
CA VAL A 40 -5.86 4.80 -13.53
C VAL A 40 -5.10 3.54 -13.94
N GLY A 41 -5.83 2.47 -14.20
CA GLY A 41 -5.29 1.25 -14.78
C GLY A 41 -6.24 0.61 -15.78
N GLY A 42 -5.69 -0.11 -16.75
CA GLY A 42 -6.40 -0.83 -17.80
C GLY A 42 -5.40 -1.50 -18.74
N GLY A 43 -5.90 -2.15 -19.80
CA GLY A 43 -5.04 -2.86 -20.75
C GLY A 43 -4.33 -4.06 -20.12
N PHE A 44 -5.04 -4.79 -19.25
CA PHE A 44 -4.46 -5.86 -18.47
C PHE A 44 -4.22 -7.14 -19.29
N THR A 45 -3.33 -7.98 -18.78
CA THR A 45 -3.02 -9.30 -19.30
C THR A 45 -3.97 -10.32 -18.68
N LEU A 46 -4.33 -11.36 -19.45
CA LEU A 46 -5.20 -12.44 -18.99
C LEU A 46 -4.60 -13.19 -17.80
N ASN A 47 -5.45 -13.62 -16.85
CA ASN A 47 -5.08 -14.43 -15.68
C ASN A 47 -3.90 -13.89 -14.85
N THR A 48 -3.67 -12.58 -14.85
CA THR A 48 -2.47 -11.99 -14.26
C THR A 48 -2.79 -11.33 -12.93
N VAL A 49 -1.91 -11.54 -11.94
CA VAL A 49 -2.00 -10.87 -10.65
C VAL A 49 -1.20 -9.57 -10.70
N TYR A 50 -1.86 -8.48 -10.33
CA TYR A 50 -1.29 -7.17 -10.23
C TYR A 50 -1.23 -6.73 -8.77
N TYR A 51 -0.16 -5.99 -8.47
CA TYR A 51 0.09 -5.37 -7.18
C TYR A 51 0.40 -3.91 -7.45
N ASP A 52 -0.50 -3.03 -7.04
CA ASP A 52 -0.35 -1.61 -7.26
C ASP A 52 -0.34 -0.84 -5.95
N THR A 53 0.85 -0.37 -5.58
CA THR A 53 1.01 0.47 -4.40
C THR A 53 0.31 1.81 -4.60
N LEU A 54 -0.64 2.11 -3.71
CA LEU A 54 -1.38 3.36 -3.74
C LEU A 54 -0.57 4.46 -3.07
N ASN A 55 0.18 5.19 -3.90
CA ASN A 55 0.96 6.37 -3.49
C ASN A 55 0.06 7.60 -3.34
N LEU A 56 -0.84 7.55 -2.37
CA LEU A 56 -1.80 8.61 -2.09
C LEU A 56 -1.37 9.37 -0.83
N ILE A 57 -1.61 10.67 -0.80
CA ILE A 57 -1.50 11.49 0.42
C ILE A 57 -2.74 11.28 1.30
N ASP A 58 -2.72 11.80 2.52
CA ASP A 58 -3.92 11.78 3.37
C ASP A 58 -5.08 12.51 2.71
N GLY A 59 -6.26 11.92 2.81
CA GLY A 59 -7.46 12.45 2.18
C GLY A 59 -8.55 11.41 1.94
N CYS A 60 -9.65 11.86 1.35
CA CYS A 60 -10.77 11.01 0.96
C CYS A 60 -10.63 10.62 -0.52
N TYR A 61 -10.86 9.34 -0.82
CA TYR A 61 -10.72 8.80 -2.17
C TYR A 61 -11.90 7.91 -2.54
N SER A 62 -12.15 7.81 -3.85
CA SER A 62 -13.05 6.81 -4.43
C SER A 62 -12.30 5.91 -5.40
N LEU A 63 -12.32 4.61 -5.15
CA LEU A 63 -11.93 3.57 -6.10
C LEU A 63 -13.16 3.18 -6.94
N GLU A 64 -13.03 3.26 -8.25
CA GLU A 64 -14.01 2.76 -9.22
C GLU A 64 -13.33 1.69 -10.06
N TRP A 65 -13.76 0.44 -9.92
CA TRP A 65 -13.37 -0.68 -10.78
C TRP A 65 -14.52 -0.97 -11.74
N LEU A 66 -14.24 -1.00 -13.03
CA LEU A 66 -15.22 -1.10 -14.11
C LEU A 66 -15.06 -2.43 -14.82
N ASP A 67 -16.19 -2.96 -15.28
CA ASP A 67 -16.31 -4.12 -16.14
C ASP A 67 -17.30 -3.80 -17.26
N SER A 68 -16.82 -3.78 -18.51
CA SER A 68 -17.68 -3.46 -19.66
C SER A 68 -18.62 -4.61 -20.08
N GLY A 69 -18.33 -5.84 -19.66
CA GLY A 69 -19.17 -7.03 -19.88
C GLY A 69 -20.38 -7.07 -18.94
N GLN A 70 -20.29 -6.37 -17.81
CA GLN A 70 -21.34 -6.22 -16.79
C GLN A 70 -21.71 -7.52 -16.06
N ASP A 71 -20.82 -8.49 -16.07
CA ASP A 71 -20.88 -9.73 -15.31
C ASP A 71 -19.82 -9.79 -14.19
N GLY A 72 -18.90 -8.84 -14.18
CA GLY A 72 -17.88 -8.70 -13.15
C GLY A 72 -16.74 -9.69 -13.31
N ILE A 73 -15.82 -9.68 -12.35
CA ILE A 73 -14.53 -10.38 -12.54
C ILE A 73 -14.62 -11.90 -12.36
N ALA A 74 -15.70 -12.40 -11.77
CA ALA A 74 -16.00 -13.83 -11.73
C ALA A 74 -17.52 -14.06 -11.67
N TRP A 75 -18.06 -14.56 -12.78
CA TRP A 75 -19.46 -14.94 -12.90
C TRP A 75 -19.59 -16.40 -13.29
N TRP A 76 -20.54 -17.10 -12.68
CA TRP A 76 -20.67 -18.56 -12.86
C TRP A 76 -21.24 -18.96 -14.23
N ALA A 77 -21.88 -18.02 -14.95
CA ALA A 77 -22.66 -18.30 -16.17
C ALA A 77 -21.96 -17.86 -17.48
N ASN A 78 -20.66 -17.55 -17.41
CA ASN A 78 -19.81 -17.34 -18.58
C ASN A 78 -18.61 -18.29 -18.57
N ASN A 79 -17.69 -18.13 -19.53
CA ASN A 79 -16.44 -18.89 -19.59
C ASN A 79 -15.22 -17.99 -19.39
N ASP A 80 -15.42 -16.82 -18.78
CA ASP A 80 -14.36 -15.84 -18.56
C ASP A 80 -13.48 -16.22 -17.36
N GLY A 81 -13.97 -17.12 -16.50
CA GLY A 81 -13.19 -17.69 -15.42
C GLY A 81 -13.23 -16.83 -14.16
N THR A 82 -12.19 -16.93 -13.33
CA THR A 82 -12.18 -16.32 -12.00
C THR A 82 -11.05 -15.34 -11.80
N GLY A 83 -11.41 -14.14 -11.37
CA GLY A 83 -10.50 -13.14 -10.85
C GLY A 83 -10.89 -12.67 -9.44
N TYR A 84 -10.19 -11.64 -8.95
CA TYR A 84 -10.52 -10.98 -7.70
C TYR A 84 -10.02 -9.53 -7.69
N VAL A 85 -10.63 -8.70 -6.85
CA VAL A 85 -10.22 -7.33 -6.60
C VAL A 85 -10.16 -7.12 -5.09
N TRP A 86 -9.01 -6.68 -4.57
CA TRP A 86 -8.75 -6.47 -3.14
C TRP A 86 -8.03 -5.15 -2.90
N LEU A 87 -8.33 -4.53 -1.75
CA LEU A 87 -7.56 -3.41 -1.22
C LEU A 87 -6.95 -3.83 0.12
N ARG A 88 -5.61 -3.87 0.18
CA ARG A 88 -4.86 -4.42 1.31
C ARG A 88 -4.16 -3.31 2.07
N GLU A 89 -4.37 -3.27 3.37
CA GLU A 89 -3.56 -2.46 4.28
C GLU A 89 -2.26 -3.22 4.60
N LEU A 90 -1.12 -2.54 4.47
CA LEU A 90 0.19 -3.16 4.71
C LEU A 90 0.31 -3.70 6.14
N GLY A 91 0.51 -5.01 6.30
CA GLY A 91 0.53 -5.67 7.61
C GLY A 91 -0.78 -5.49 8.40
N GLY A 92 -1.90 -5.27 7.71
CA GLY A 92 -3.19 -4.97 8.30
C GLY A 92 -4.34 -5.76 7.66
N SER A 93 -5.51 -5.14 7.66
CA SER A 93 -6.74 -5.75 7.11
C SER A 93 -6.75 -5.78 5.59
N THR A 94 -7.57 -6.65 5.01
CA THR A 94 -7.82 -6.70 3.56
C THR A 94 -9.31 -6.51 3.30
N LYS A 95 -9.64 -5.51 2.49
CA LYS A 95 -10.97 -5.36 1.92
C LYS A 95 -11.09 -6.25 0.69
N VAL A 96 -11.94 -7.26 0.78
CA VAL A 96 -12.30 -8.14 -0.33
C VAL A 96 -13.58 -7.61 -0.97
N PHE A 97 -13.58 -7.44 -2.29
CA PHE A 97 -14.79 -7.09 -3.03
C PHE A 97 -15.46 -8.36 -3.58
N GLU A 98 -16.80 -8.37 -3.57
CA GLU A 98 -17.59 -9.46 -4.17
C GLU A 98 -17.27 -9.53 -5.67
N PRO A 99 -16.84 -10.69 -6.21
CA PRO A 99 -16.42 -10.80 -7.61
C PRO A 99 -17.54 -10.62 -8.64
N ASP A 100 -18.78 -10.94 -8.27
CA ASP A 100 -20.00 -10.75 -9.07
C ASP A 100 -20.62 -9.38 -8.73
N TYR A 101 -19.97 -8.32 -9.22
CA TYR A 101 -20.36 -6.93 -9.01
C TYR A 101 -21.11 -6.32 -10.21
N GLY A 102 -21.37 -7.12 -11.24
CA GLY A 102 -21.90 -6.65 -12.52
C GLY A 102 -20.98 -5.62 -13.17
N ALA A 103 -21.48 -4.40 -13.39
CA ALA A 103 -20.77 -3.38 -14.16
C ALA A 103 -19.62 -2.68 -13.43
N PHE A 104 -19.71 -2.49 -12.10
CA PHE A 104 -18.66 -1.77 -11.38
C PHE A 104 -18.66 -2.01 -9.86
N ILE A 105 -17.49 -1.85 -9.27
CA ILE A 105 -17.31 -1.61 -7.84
C ILE A 105 -17.07 -0.11 -7.66
N LYS A 106 -17.81 0.52 -6.75
CA LYS A 106 -17.50 1.87 -6.25
C LYS A 106 -17.29 1.84 -4.75
N TYR A 107 -16.10 2.25 -4.32
CA TYR A 107 -15.69 2.16 -2.93
C TYR A 107 -15.01 3.44 -2.48
N ASN A 108 -15.60 4.09 -1.47
CA ASN A 108 -15.06 5.30 -0.86
C ASN A 108 -14.28 4.91 0.39
N PHE A 109 -13.07 5.44 0.53
CA PHE A 109 -12.23 5.23 1.69
C PHE A 109 -11.51 6.52 2.09
N VAL A 110 -11.10 6.60 3.35
CA VAL A 110 -10.23 7.66 3.86
C VAL A 110 -8.86 7.05 4.08
N LEU A 111 -7.84 7.68 3.50
CA LEU A 111 -6.47 7.43 3.89
C LEU A 111 -6.09 8.50 4.91
N ASN A 112 -5.81 8.07 6.13
CA ASN A 112 -5.22 8.88 7.18
C ASN A 112 -3.92 8.19 7.56
N ASN A 113 -3.03 8.10 6.58
CA ASN A 113 -1.71 7.57 6.76
C ASN A 113 -1.05 8.52 7.77
N THR A 114 -0.91 8.12 9.03
CA THR A 114 -0.09 8.85 10.00
C THR A 114 1.40 8.70 9.63
N VAL A 115 1.73 9.03 8.38
CA VAL A 115 3.07 9.18 7.84
C VAL A 115 3.46 10.63 8.13
N GLY A 116 3.55 10.94 9.43
CA GLY A 116 3.87 12.28 9.91
C GLY A 116 3.14 12.61 11.19
N ILE A 117 3.82 12.35 12.31
CA ILE A 117 3.66 13.06 13.59
C ILE A 117 2.28 12.82 14.25
N ASP A 118 2.23 11.83 15.15
CA ASP A 118 1.39 12.04 16.34
C ASP A 118 1.89 13.36 16.99
N GLU A 119 1.08 14.42 16.92
CA GLU A 119 1.40 15.71 17.55
C GLU A 119 1.37 15.66 19.09
N ASN A 120 1.41 14.47 19.69
CA ASN A 120 1.74 14.33 21.10
C ASN A 120 2.68 13.15 21.34
N GLU A 121 3.85 13.52 21.87
CA GLU A 121 4.93 12.70 22.44
C GLU A 121 5.99 12.11 21.50
N SER A 122 6.90 13.00 21.06
CA SER A 122 8.37 12.83 20.93
C SER A 122 8.89 13.31 19.57
N ASN A 123 9.94 14.14 19.58
CA ASN A 123 10.65 14.69 18.40
C ASN A 123 11.45 13.59 17.66
N VAL A 124 10.79 12.49 17.28
CA VAL A 124 11.46 11.39 16.57
C VAL A 124 11.59 11.74 15.10
N GLU A 125 12.81 11.98 14.66
CA GLU A 125 13.12 12.31 13.27
C GLU A 125 13.69 11.06 12.58
N ILE A 126 13.04 10.62 11.50
CA ILE A 126 13.45 9.45 10.71
C ILE A 126 13.87 9.92 9.31
N ASN A 127 15.16 9.76 9.01
CA ASN A 127 15.74 10.06 7.71
C ASN A 127 16.09 8.77 6.96
N LEU A 128 15.89 8.80 5.64
CA LEU A 128 16.14 7.67 4.75
C LEU A 128 16.87 8.18 3.50
N TYR A 129 18.08 7.68 3.24
CA TYR A 129 18.89 8.14 2.12
C TYR A 129 19.90 7.09 1.61
N PRO A 130 20.25 7.13 0.31
CA PRO A 130 19.53 7.85 -0.73
C PRO A 130 18.14 7.22 -0.97
N ASN A 131 17.19 8.00 -1.46
CA ASN A 131 15.88 7.50 -1.88
C ASN A 131 15.36 8.39 -3.02
N PRO A 132 15.34 7.93 -4.28
CA PRO A 132 15.62 6.56 -4.74
C PRO A 132 17.07 6.08 -4.55
N SER A 133 17.27 4.76 -4.58
CA SER A 133 18.58 4.08 -4.56
C SER A 133 18.56 2.86 -5.48
N ASP A 134 19.73 2.38 -5.94
CA ASP A 134 19.80 1.16 -6.74
C ASP A 134 19.77 -0.09 -5.85
N ASP A 135 20.41 -0.06 -4.68
CA ASP A 135 20.55 -1.23 -3.80
C ASP A 135 20.49 -0.89 -2.31
N ILE A 136 21.28 0.10 -1.87
CA ILE A 136 21.54 0.36 -0.46
C ILE A 136 20.77 1.58 0.03
N PHE A 137 20.11 1.46 1.18
CA PHE A 137 19.44 2.55 1.87
C PHE A 137 19.96 2.67 3.30
N ASN A 138 20.25 3.89 3.74
CA ASN A 138 20.62 4.17 5.12
C ASN A 138 19.45 4.83 5.84
N ILE A 139 19.22 4.37 7.07
CA ILE A 139 18.21 4.92 7.97
C ILE A 139 18.94 5.55 9.13
N THR A 140 18.51 6.74 9.53
CA THR A 140 18.90 7.33 10.81
C THR A 140 17.65 7.75 11.56
N VAL A 141 17.60 7.45 12.86
CA VAL A 141 16.51 7.83 13.74
C VAL A 141 17.08 8.65 14.90
N ASN A 142 16.61 9.89 15.05
CA ASN A 142 16.98 10.81 16.13
C ASN A 142 15.82 11.04 17.10
N GLY A 143 16.13 11.36 18.36
CA GLY A 143 15.16 11.95 19.29
C GLY A 143 14.18 10.98 19.95
N TYR A 144 14.44 9.66 19.91
CA TYR A 144 13.65 8.66 20.63
C TYR A 144 14.11 8.51 22.08
N GLN A 145 13.18 8.17 22.98
CA GLN A 145 13.40 8.28 24.42
C GLN A 145 14.28 7.17 25.02
N LYS A 146 14.22 5.92 24.50
CA LYS A 146 15.16 4.83 24.86
C LYS A 146 14.89 3.52 24.11
N GLY A 147 15.92 2.67 24.03
CA GLY A 147 15.80 1.25 23.66
C GLY A 147 16.03 0.96 22.19
N ASP A 148 16.44 -0.26 21.89
CA ASP A 148 16.65 -0.71 20.51
C ASP A 148 15.33 -0.71 19.73
N MET A 149 15.40 -0.40 18.43
CA MET A 149 14.22 -0.22 17.59
C MET A 149 14.10 -1.34 16.57
N GLN A 150 12.95 -2.00 16.53
CA GLN A 150 12.67 -2.95 15.46
C GLN A 150 12.34 -2.19 14.16
N TYR A 151 12.90 -2.64 13.05
CA TYR A 151 12.45 -2.25 11.73
C TYR A 151 12.18 -3.47 10.84
N ASP A 152 11.20 -3.32 9.97
CA ASP A 152 10.82 -4.32 8.99
C ASP A 152 10.75 -3.70 7.60
N VAL A 153 11.23 -4.43 6.59
CA VAL A 153 11.07 -4.05 5.18
C VAL A 153 10.05 -4.97 4.54
N PHE A 154 9.05 -4.37 3.92
CA PHE A 154 8.01 -5.04 3.16
C PHE A 154 8.30 -4.95 1.67
N SER A 155 8.15 -6.07 0.98
CA SER A 155 8.17 -6.16 -0.48
C SER A 155 7.00 -5.40 -1.13
N PRO A 156 7.03 -5.18 -2.46
CA PRO A 156 5.92 -4.56 -3.18
C PRO A 156 4.57 -5.27 -3.01
N ILE A 157 4.61 -6.57 -2.71
CA ILE A 157 3.41 -7.40 -2.49
C ILE A 157 2.97 -7.48 -1.02
N GLY A 158 3.69 -6.77 -0.14
CA GLY A 158 3.38 -6.63 1.28
C GLY A 158 3.93 -7.75 2.18
N HIS A 159 4.89 -8.54 1.71
CA HIS A 159 5.55 -9.54 2.56
C HIS A 159 6.74 -8.92 3.28
N ILE A 160 6.94 -9.23 4.56
CA ILE A 160 8.18 -8.88 5.27
C ILE A 160 9.32 -9.67 4.62
N ILE A 161 10.33 -8.96 4.10
CA ILE A 161 11.53 -9.53 3.49
C ILE A 161 12.78 -9.33 4.34
N LEU A 162 12.77 -8.32 5.21
CA LEU A 162 13.82 -8.06 6.20
C LEU A 162 13.15 -7.65 7.50
N SER A 163 13.71 -8.09 8.63
CA SER A 163 13.27 -7.74 9.98
C SER A 163 14.51 -7.75 10.86
N ASP A 164 14.85 -6.63 11.47
CA ASP A 164 16.04 -6.50 12.30
C ASP A 164 15.89 -5.40 13.35
N ILE A 165 16.93 -5.21 14.16
CA ILE A 165 16.97 -4.30 15.29
C ILE A 165 18.07 -3.24 15.05
N MET A 166 17.67 -1.97 15.08
CA MET A 166 18.58 -0.82 15.18
C MET A 166 19.01 -0.63 16.63
N ILE A 167 20.30 -0.82 16.89
CA ILE A 167 20.88 -0.65 18.23
C ILE A 167 20.94 0.84 18.57
N ALA A 168 20.40 1.16 19.74
CA ALA A 168 20.28 2.51 20.24
C ALA A 168 21.58 3.05 20.86
N ASN A 169 22.00 4.26 20.47
CA ASN A 169 23.10 4.98 21.12
C ASN A 169 22.72 6.46 21.35
N ASN A 170 22.51 6.85 22.62
CA ASN A 170 22.22 8.23 23.01
C ASN A 170 21.13 8.92 22.17
N SER A 171 19.96 8.28 22.02
CA SER A 171 18.82 8.78 21.22
C SER A 171 19.08 8.90 19.72
N TYR A 172 20.16 8.30 19.22
CA TYR A 172 20.45 8.05 17.82
C TYR A 172 20.43 6.55 17.54
N ALA A 173 19.99 6.14 16.37
CA ALA A 173 20.22 4.80 15.85
C ALA A 173 20.32 4.84 14.34
N GLU A 174 21.04 3.89 13.77
CA GLU A 174 21.21 3.75 12.33
C GLU A 174 21.13 2.30 11.89
N ALA A 175 20.71 2.11 10.64
CA ALA A 175 20.76 0.84 9.94
C ALA A 175 21.03 1.06 8.47
N THR A 176 21.64 0.04 7.85
CA THR A 176 21.79 -0.06 6.41
C THR A 176 20.93 -1.21 5.92
N ILE A 177 20.04 -0.92 4.98
CA ILE A 177 19.24 -1.91 4.27
C ILE A 177 19.90 -2.16 2.93
N ASP A 178 20.15 -3.42 2.62
CA ASP A 178 20.63 -3.88 1.31
C ASP A 178 19.48 -4.61 0.58
N LEU A 179 19.00 -4.03 -0.52
CA LEU A 179 18.00 -4.61 -1.39
C LEU A 179 18.58 -5.16 -2.72
N SER A 180 19.91 -5.32 -2.84
CA SER A 180 20.59 -5.72 -4.09
C SER A 180 20.12 -7.05 -4.68
N THR A 181 19.62 -7.96 -3.83
CA THR A 181 19.11 -9.27 -4.24
C THR A 181 17.63 -9.27 -4.60
N TYR A 182 16.95 -8.12 -4.45
CA TYR A 182 15.51 -7.98 -4.72
C TYR A 182 15.27 -7.21 -6.02
N SER A 183 14.08 -7.38 -6.60
CA SER A 183 13.68 -6.70 -7.84
C SER A 183 13.57 -5.18 -7.67
N THR A 184 13.71 -4.45 -8.77
CA THR A 184 13.38 -3.02 -8.84
C THR A 184 11.92 -2.80 -8.41
N GLY A 185 11.62 -1.72 -7.69
CA GLY A 185 10.25 -1.44 -7.26
C GLY A 185 10.13 -0.65 -5.95
N ILE A 186 8.89 -0.58 -5.47
CA ILE A 186 8.53 0.16 -4.25
C ILE A 186 8.45 -0.79 -3.07
N TYR A 187 9.22 -0.49 -2.03
CA TYR A 187 9.24 -1.21 -0.76
C TYR A 187 8.79 -0.26 0.36
N PHE A 188 8.39 -0.83 1.49
CA PHE A 188 8.02 -0.07 2.67
C PHE A 188 8.86 -0.46 3.86
N LEU A 189 9.49 0.52 4.50
CA LEU A 189 10.09 0.41 5.80
C LEU A 189 9.03 0.70 6.85
N ARG A 190 8.91 -0.18 7.85
CA ARG A 190 8.19 0.07 9.10
C ARG A 190 9.20 0.15 10.22
N ILE A 191 9.13 1.18 11.05
CA ILE A 191 9.94 1.31 12.27
C ILE A 191 8.99 1.34 13.46
N LYS A 192 9.28 0.54 14.49
CA LYS A 192 8.54 0.55 15.76
C LYS A 192 9.29 1.38 16.79
N THR A 193 8.61 2.38 17.37
CA THR A 193 9.13 3.26 18.42
C THR A 193 8.18 3.27 19.60
N GLY A 194 8.54 2.55 20.68
CA GLY A 194 7.61 2.31 21.79
C GLY A 194 6.36 1.55 21.29
N ASP A 195 5.19 2.17 21.43
CA ASP A 195 3.90 1.62 20.98
C ASP A 195 3.47 2.10 19.59
N SER A 196 4.21 3.01 18.97
CA SER A 196 3.87 3.58 17.65
C SER A 196 4.66 2.92 16.51
N TYR A 197 4.10 3.02 15.30
CA TYR A 197 4.73 2.58 14.06
C TYR A 197 4.83 3.73 13.08
N SER A 198 6.02 3.92 12.50
CA SER A 198 6.26 4.83 11.40
C SER A 198 6.51 4.06 10.10
N TYR A 199 6.02 4.57 8.97
CA TYR A 199 6.24 3.97 7.65
C TYR A 199 7.01 4.92 6.74
N LYS A 200 8.02 4.42 6.01
CA LYS A 200 8.76 5.15 4.99
C LYS A 200 8.81 4.34 3.71
N ARG A 201 8.74 5.04 2.57
CA ARG A 201 8.84 4.40 1.25
C ARG A 201 10.31 4.30 0.83
N LEU A 202 10.71 3.14 0.30
CA LEU A 202 12.00 2.89 -0.32
C LEU A 202 11.77 2.67 -1.83
N ILE A 203 12.44 3.45 -2.69
CA ILE A 203 12.31 3.34 -4.14
C ILE A 203 13.60 2.72 -4.68
N ARG A 204 13.54 1.46 -5.10
CA ARG A 204 14.65 0.73 -5.73
C ARG A 204 14.56 0.85 -7.27
N ASN A 205 15.58 1.40 -7.90
CA ASN A 205 15.65 1.54 -9.36
C ASN A 205 15.92 0.22 -10.07
#